data_AF-A0A2G9T6E5-F1
#
_entry.id   AF-A0A2G9T6E5-F1
#
_cell.length_a   1.000
_cell.length_b   1.000
_cell.length_c   1.000
_cell.angle_alpha   90.00
_cell.angle_beta   90.00
_cell.angle_gamma   90.00
#
_symmetry.space_group_name_H-M   'P 1'
#
loop_
_entity.id
_entity.type
_entity.pdbx_description
1 polymer ?
#
loop_
_entity_poly.entity_id
_entity_poly.type
_entity_poly.pdbx_seq_one_letter_code
_entity_poly.pdbx_strand_id
1 'polypeptide(L)'
;MRLLAGIALLGLAIASTLVWDPKPRITEDRFRVGNEYRYVFDGQITTGLALPDTQQSATRLQAIVTLQPIDERIVLFQLNHVRFGSIQEEFEPRELLPFERFQLVKLDEEHKDMLFMPIRFVYRHGMISDIEFSEEDKPWSVNIKKAILNMLQINIMKRDETTRNEREEEFENKNFFVNVERTLEGECEVEYTINDMKTEFVQWTKSINFQKCNVRPEVQYGIRPREFKKLHDEKL
;
A
#
# COMPACT_ATOMS: atom_id res chain seq x y z
N MET A 1 10.08 19.67 51.82
CA MET A 1 10.22 19.98 50.38
C MET A 1 10.80 18.85 49.52
N ARG A 2 11.71 17.99 50.02
CA ARG A 2 12.31 16.90 49.21
C ARG A 2 11.37 15.73 48.89
N LEU A 3 10.43 15.37 49.77
CA LEU A 3 9.44 14.30 49.50
C LEU A 3 8.38 14.68 48.45
N LEU A 4 7.95 15.95 48.42
CA LEU A 4 6.95 16.44 47.45
C LEU A 4 7.51 16.45 46.02
N ALA A 5 8.79 16.78 45.86
CA ALA A 5 9.47 16.70 44.56
C ALA A 5 9.59 15.26 44.04
N GLY A 6 9.83 14.28 44.94
CA GLY A 6 9.90 12.86 44.58
C GLY A 6 8.56 12.29 44.12
N ILE A 7 7.46 12.66 44.76
CA ILE A 7 6.11 12.22 44.38
C ILE A 7 5.67 12.86 43.06
N ALA A 8 6.02 14.14 42.83
CA ALA A 8 5.74 14.81 41.55
C ALA A 8 6.52 14.19 40.38
N LEU A 9 7.79 13.81 40.60
CA LEU A 9 8.61 13.11 39.60
C LEU A 9 8.11 11.69 39.32
N LEU A 10 7.66 10.95 40.34
CA LEU A 10 7.02 9.64 40.14
C LEU A 10 5.67 9.77 39.40
N GLY A 11 4.86 10.79 39.73
CA GLY A 11 3.59 11.04 39.04
C GLY A 11 3.78 11.38 37.56
N LEU A 12 4.79 12.18 37.22
CA LEU A 12 5.19 12.46 35.84
C LEU A 12 5.72 11.23 35.12
N ALA A 13 6.50 10.37 35.80
CA ALA A 13 6.98 9.12 35.22
C ALA A 13 5.84 8.14 34.92
N ILE A 14 4.88 7.96 35.85
CA ILE A 14 3.72 7.07 35.66
C ILE A 14 2.78 7.60 34.57
N ALA A 15 2.60 8.92 34.46
CA ALA A 15 1.86 9.53 33.37
C ALA A 15 2.56 9.37 32.01
N SER A 16 3.89 9.36 31.97
CA SER A 16 4.67 9.14 30.75
C SER A 16 4.72 7.67 30.28
N THR A 17 4.47 6.70 31.17
CA THR A 17 4.41 5.28 30.82
C THR A 17 3.02 4.78 30.44
N LEU A 18 1.97 5.57 30.70
CA LEU A 18 0.63 5.33 30.16
C LEU A 18 0.61 5.82 28.71
N VAL A 19 1.22 5.05 27.82
CA VAL A 19 1.03 5.18 26.38
C VAL A 19 -0.42 4.79 26.09
N TRP A 20 -1.31 5.77 26.17
CA TRP A 20 -2.67 5.64 25.66
C TRP A 20 -2.55 5.56 24.13
N ASP A 21 -2.52 4.33 23.60
CA ASP A 21 -2.65 4.02 22.17
C ASP A 21 -4.07 3.47 21.92
N PRO A 22 -5.13 4.29 22.02
CA PRO A 22 -6.46 3.86 21.66
C PRO A 22 -6.49 3.66 20.15
N LYS A 23 -6.19 2.45 19.68
CA LYS A 23 -6.49 2.06 18.31
C LYS A 23 -8.01 2.24 18.14
N PRO A 24 -8.46 3.14 17.26
CA PRO A 24 -9.89 3.37 17.10
C PRO A 24 -10.54 2.06 16.68
N ARG A 25 -11.66 1.69 17.32
CA ARG A 25 -12.51 0.60 16.82
C ARG A 25 -13.21 1.11 15.57
N ILE A 26 -12.67 0.76 14.41
CA ILE A 26 -13.29 1.00 13.12
C ILE A 26 -14.43 -0.02 12.98
N THR A 27 -15.66 0.48 12.91
CA THR A 27 -16.86 -0.36 12.71
C THR A 27 -17.46 -0.15 11.32
N GLU A 28 -16.88 0.76 10.55
CA GLU A 28 -17.28 1.10 9.20
C GLU A 28 -16.91 -0.01 8.22
N ASP A 29 -17.89 -0.39 7.39
CA ASP A 29 -17.76 -1.33 6.28
C ASP A 29 -17.15 -0.70 5.03
N ARG A 30 -17.12 0.64 4.97
CA ARG A 30 -16.65 1.43 3.83
C ARG A 30 -16.15 2.81 4.26
N PHE A 31 -15.35 3.45 3.40
CA PHE A 31 -14.98 4.84 3.59
C PHE A 31 -16.20 5.77 3.50
N ARG A 32 -16.32 6.70 4.45
CA ARG A 32 -17.44 7.64 4.56
C ARG A 32 -17.01 9.05 4.21
N VAL A 33 -17.88 9.77 3.51
CA VAL A 33 -17.68 11.19 3.17
C VAL A 33 -17.56 12.03 4.43
N GLY A 34 -16.59 12.94 4.44
CA GLY A 34 -16.31 13.83 5.57
C GLY A 34 -15.43 13.22 6.67
N ASN A 35 -15.12 11.93 6.60
CA ASN A 35 -14.15 11.30 7.48
C ASN A 35 -12.73 11.38 6.90
N GLU A 36 -11.74 11.39 7.79
CA GLU A 36 -10.32 11.26 7.45
C GLU A 36 -9.79 9.93 7.98
N TYR A 37 -9.16 9.14 7.12
CA TYR A 37 -8.58 7.86 7.46
C TYR A 37 -7.07 7.96 7.37
N ARG A 38 -6.37 7.64 8.47
CA ARG A 38 -4.91 7.75 8.58
C ARG A 38 -4.29 6.38 8.79
N TYR A 39 -3.34 6.03 7.95
CA TYR A 39 -2.62 4.77 7.99
C TYR A 39 -1.12 5.02 8.14
N VAL A 40 -0.45 4.15 8.88
CA VAL A 40 1.01 4.05 8.84
C VAL A 40 1.36 3.12 7.69
N PHE A 41 2.09 3.65 6.71
CA PHE A 41 2.63 2.88 5.61
C PHE A 41 4.10 2.56 5.88
N ASP A 42 4.45 1.29 5.76
CA ASP A 42 5.81 0.77 5.90
C ASP A 42 6.15 -0.08 4.67
N GLY A 43 7.06 0.43 3.83
CA GLY A 43 7.57 -0.26 2.66
C GLY A 43 9.06 -0.52 2.77
N GLN A 44 9.52 -1.71 2.36
CA GLN A 44 10.93 -2.06 2.28
C GLN A 44 11.22 -2.77 0.97
N ILE A 45 12.27 -2.34 0.29
CA ILE A 45 12.81 -3.01 -0.90
C ILE A 45 14.17 -3.55 -0.50
N THR A 46 14.32 -4.87 -0.52
CA THR A 46 15.57 -5.58 -0.22
C THR A 46 16.17 -6.13 -1.53
N THR A 47 17.48 -6.00 -1.67
CA THR A 47 18.24 -6.54 -2.79
C THR A 47 19.48 -7.27 -2.29
N GLY A 48 19.75 -8.44 -2.84
CA GLY A 48 20.88 -9.29 -2.46
C GLY A 48 20.61 -10.74 -2.78
N LEU A 49 21.44 -11.63 -2.25
CA LEU A 49 21.26 -13.08 -2.45
C LEU A 49 20.08 -13.58 -1.62
N ALA A 50 19.25 -14.45 -2.18
CA ALA A 50 18.11 -15.05 -1.48
C ALA A 50 18.55 -16.19 -0.55
N LEU A 51 19.60 -15.96 0.23
CA LEU A 51 20.19 -16.91 1.17
C LEU A 51 20.22 -16.27 2.57
N PRO A 52 19.97 -17.06 3.63
CA PRO A 52 20.14 -16.62 5.02
C PRO A 52 21.51 -16.00 5.26
N ASP A 53 21.55 -15.00 6.14
CA ASP A 53 22.78 -14.35 6.64
C ASP A 53 23.77 -13.87 5.55
N THR A 54 23.25 -13.52 4.36
CA THR A 54 24.07 -12.91 3.30
C THR A 54 23.99 -11.40 3.34
N GLN A 55 25.00 -10.75 2.79
CA GLN A 55 25.02 -9.29 2.69
C GLN A 55 23.87 -8.79 1.79
N GLN A 56 23.01 -7.95 2.36
CA GLN A 56 21.85 -7.37 1.71
C GLN A 56 21.95 -5.84 1.69
N SER A 57 21.32 -5.24 0.69
CA SER A 57 20.98 -3.81 0.66
C SER A 57 19.49 -3.66 0.84
N ALA A 58 19.03 -2.73 1.68
CA ALA A 58 17.61 -2.38 1.71
C ALA A 58 17.36 -0.88 1.77
N THR A 59 16.29 -0.46 1.10
CA THR A 59 15.71 0.86 1.21
C THR A 59 14.36 0.74 1.90
N ARG A 60 14.11 1.61 2.88
CA ARG A 60 12.87 1.66 3.64
C ARG A 60 12.18 3.01 3.48
N LEU A 61 10.87 2.98 3.29
CA LEU A 61 9.98 4.13 3.25
C LEU A 61 8.95 3.97 4.37
N GLN A 62 8.84 4.96 5.25
CA GLN A 62 7.74 5.07 6.19
C GLN A 62 7.00 6.38 5.99
N ALA A 63 5.68 6.34 6.00
CA ALA A 63 4.84 7.52 5.81
C ALA A 63 3.51 7.40 6.54
N ILE A 64 2.86 8.53 6.77
CA ILE A 64 1.44 8.59 7.12
C ILE A 64 0.66 8.81 5.83
N VAL A 65 -0.22 7.87 5.51
CA VAL A 65 -1.14 7.96 4.37
C VAL A 65 -2.47 8.48 4.89
N THR A 66 -2.94 9.60 4.33
CA THR A 66 -4.25 10.17 4.62
C THR A 66 -5.18 9.92 3.43
N LEU A 67 -6.33 9.31 3.69
CA LEU A 67 -7.43 9.15 2.73
C LEU A 67 -8.63 9.97 3.20
N GLN A 68 -9.19 10.79 2.32
CA GLN A 68 -10.35 11.62 2.64
C GLN A 68 -11.37 11.55 1.50
N PRO A 69 -12.46 10.79 1.65
CA PRO A 69 -13.56 10.77 0.67
C PRO A 69 -14.25 12.12 0.65
N ILE A 70 -14.24 12.77 -0.51
CA ILE A 70 -14.91 14.07 -0.69
C ILE A 70 -16.34 13.90 -1.20
N ASP A 71 -16.62 12.80 -1.89
CA ASP A 71 -17.95 12.38 -2.29
C ASP A 71 -18.05 10.83 -2.34
N GLU A 72 -19.12 10.28 -2.91
CA GLU A 72 -19.35 8.82 -2.97
C GLU A 72 -18.32 8.04 -3.78
N ARG A 73 -17.51 8.71 -4.61
CA ARG A 73 -16.58 8.08 -5.55
C ARG A 73 -15.17 8.64 -5.45
N ILE A 74 -15.03 9.93 -5.24
CA ILE A 74 -13.74 10.62 -5.28
C ILE A 74 -13.14 10.62 -3.88
N VAL A 75 -11.88 10.19 -3.81
CA VAL A 75 -11.08 10.15 -2.59
C VAL A 75 -9.82 10.98 -2.81
N LEU A 76 -9.52 11.86 -1.86
CA LEU A 76 -8.23 12.53 -1.76
C LEU A 76 -7.23 11.63 -1.04
N PHE A 77 -6.03 11.55 -1.60
CA PHE A 77 -4.89 10.85 -1.00
C PHE A 77 -3.77 11.85 -0.77
N GLN A 78 -3.12 11.76 0.39
CA GLN A 78 -1.93 12.54 0.69
C GLN A 78 -0.94 11.73 1.52
N LEU A 79 0.35 11.90 1.21
CA LEU A 79 1.44 11.43 2.07
C LEU A 79 1.86 12.54 3.01
N ASN A 80 2.06 12.17 4.27
CA ASN A 80 2.52 13.04 5.33
C ASN A 80 3.65 12.35 6.10
N HIS A 81 4.51 13.13 6.75
CA HIS A 81 5.57 12.61 7.63
C HIS A 81 6.43 11.49 6.98
N VAL A 82 6.89 11.73 5.75
CA VAL A 82 7.67 10.74 4.99
C VAL A 82 9.11 10.65 5.51
N ARG A 83 9.59 9.43 5.71
CA ARG A 83 10.98 9.11 6.10
C ARG A 83 11.55 8.04 5.17
N PHE A 84 12.77 8.26 4.70
CA PHE A 84 13.54 7.27 3.94
C PHE A 84 14.74 6.79 4.74
N GLY A 85 15.02 5.50 4.64
CA GLY A 85 16.18 4.88 5.26
C GLY A 85 16.89 3.95 4.29
N SER A 86 18.21 3.83 4.40
CA SER A 86 19.00 2.85 3.67
C SER A 86 19.89 2.06 4.61
N ILE A 87 20.14 0.79 4.29
CA ILE A 87 21.02 -0.09 5.05
C ILE A 87 21.77 -1.02 4.10
N GLN A 88 23.00 -1.39 4.47
CA GLN A 88 23.80 -2.40 3.77
C GLN A 88 24.48 -3.29 4.82
N GLU A 89 23.85 -4.40 5.18
CA GLU A 89 24.26 -5.28 6.28
C GLU A 89 23.88 -6.74 5.98
N GLU A 90 24.34 -7.68 6.81
CA GLU A 90 23.85 -9.05 6.81
C GLU A 90 22.54 -9.12 7.59
N PHE A 91 21.48 -9.62 6.96
CA PHE A 91 20.17 -9.86 7.59
C PHE A 91 19.28 -10.76 6.73
N GLU A 92 18.24 -11.32 7.35
CA GLU A 92 17.21 -12.11 6.67
C GLU A 92 16.39 -11.26 5.69
N PRO A 93 16.48 -11.49 4.36
CA PRO A 93 15.93 -10.57 3.36
C PRO A 93 14.40 -10.54 3.30
N ARG A 94 13.73 -11.53 3.91
CA ARG A 94 12.26 -11.70 3.89
C ARG A 94 11.54 -10.96 5.02
N GLU A 95 12.27 -10.41 5.98
CA GLU A 95 11.70 -9.73 7.13
C GLU A 95 11.77 -8.21 6.98
N LEU A 96 10.71 -7.54 7.47
CA LEU A 96 10.72 -6.09 7.62
C LEU A 96 11.57 -5.74 8.84
N LEU A 97 12.65 -5.00 8.62
CA LEU A 97 13.50 -4.53 9.71
C LEU A 97 12.91 -3.27 10.37
N PRO A 98 13.11 -3.06 11.68
CA PRO A 98 12.71 -1.81 12.33
C PRO A 98 13.43 -0.61 11.69
N PHE A 99 12.73 0.51 11.56
CA PHE A 99 13.24 1.69 10.86
C PHE A 99 14.52 2.24 11.51
N GLU A 100 14.68 2.06 12.82
CA GLU A 100 15.80 2.53 13.63
C GLU A 100 17.14 1.90 13.24
N ARG A 101 17.12 0.76 12.52
CA ARG A 101 18.34 0.17 11.96
C ARG A 101 18.85 0.88 10.71
N PHE A 102 18.01 1.66 10.04
CA PHE A 102 18.34 2.30 8.78
C PHE A 102 19.03 3.65 9.01
N GLN A 103 19.98 3.96 8.14
CA GLN A 103 20.56 5.29 8.06
C GLN A 103 19.56 6.21 7.36
N LEU A 104 19.20 7.31 8.01
CA LEU A 104 18.22 8.25 7.47
C LEU A 104 18.75 8.92 6.19
N VAL A 105 18.00 8.77 5.11
CA VAL A 105 18.26 9.47 3.85
C VAL A 105 17.58 10.83 3.91
N LYS A 106 18.38 11.89 3.80
CA LYS A 106 17.85 13.26 3.76
C LYS A 106 17.30 13.55 2.36
N LEU A 107 16.01 13.84 2.30
CA LEU A 107 15.39 14.47 1.14
C LEU A 107 15.53 15.98 1.26
N ASP A 108 15.81 16.66 0.15
CA ASP A 108 15.62 18.10 0.08
C ASP A 108 14.12 18.45 0.08
N GLU A 109 13.82 19.75 0.25
CA GLU A 109 12.44 20.21 0.38
C GLU A 109 11.65 20.06 -0.92
N GLU A 110 12.27 20.23 -2.10
CA GLU A 110 11.59 20.05 -3.39
C GLU A 110 11.07 18.61 -3.56
N HIS A 111 11.89 17.61 -3.22
CA HIS A 111 11.48 16.20 -3.28
C HIS A 111 10.40 15.88 -2.23
N LYS A 112 10.44 16.48 -1.03
CA LYS A 112 9.40 16.30 -0.03
C LYS A 112 8.07 16.89 -0.48
N ASP A 113 8.11 18.11 -1.02
CA ASP A 113 6.92 18.81 -1.50
C ASP A 113 6.21 17.99 -2.58
N MET A 114 6.96 17.40 -3.53
CA MET A 114 6.42 16.48 -4.54
C MET A 114 5.68 15.29 -3.93
N LEU A 115 6.26 14.65 -2.91
CA LEU A 115 5.61 13.53 -2.22
C LEU A 115 4.36 13.97 -1.44
N PHE A 116 4.37 15.17 -0.88
CA PHE A 116 3.26 15.71 -0.09
C PHE A 116 2.12 16.30 -0.94
N MET A 117 2.34 16.51 -2.26
CA MET A 117 1.28 16.94 -3.15
C MET A 117 0.12 15.93 -3.13
N PRO A 118 -1.11 16.38 -2.80
CA PRO A 118 -2.27 15.52 -2.78
C PRO A 118 -2.65 15.07 -4.19
N ILE A 119 -3.24 13.88 -4.28
CA ILE A 119 -3.82 13.36 -5.52
C ILE A 119 -5.28 13.02 -5.26
N ARG A 120 -6.06 12.95 -6.34
CA ARG A 120 -7.44 12.44 -6.28
C ARG A 120 -7.57 11.21 -7.16
N PHE A 121 -8.43 10.31 -6.77
CA PHE A 121 -8.73 9.11 -7.53
C PHE A 121 -10.18 8.69 -7.31
N VAL A 122 -10.72 7.93 -8.26
CA VAL A 122 -12.02 7.28 -8.11
C VAL A 122 -11.83 5.95 -7.41
N TYR A 123 -12.60 5.71 -6.35
CA TYR A 123 -12.61 4.46 -5.59
C TYR A 123 -14.01 3.87 -5.56
N ARG A 124 -14.20 2.75 -6.25
CA ARG A 124 -15.52 2.10 -6.34
C ARG A 124 -15.39 0.60 -6.16
N HIS A 125 -16.08 0.09 -5.14
CA HIS A 125 -16.09 -1.34 -4.80
C HIS A 125 -14.70 -1.98 -4.68
N GLY A 126 -13.76 -1.23 -4.12
CA GLY A 126 -12.38 -1.67 -3.94
C GLY A 126 -11.51 -1.56 -5.19
N MET A 127 -12.02 -1.01 -6.30
CA MET A 127 -11.24 -0.72 -7.50
C MET A 127 -10.87 0.76 -7.58
N ILE A 128 -9.66 1.04 -8.05
CA ILE A 128 -9.12 2.39 -8.27
C ILE A 128 -9.13 2.71 -9.75
N SER A 129 -9.56 3.92 -10.12
CA SER A 129 -9.47 4.46 -11.48
C SER A 129 -9.24 5.97 -11.47
N ASP A 130 -8.97 6.55 -12.64
CA ASP A 130 -8.98 8.01 -12.87
C ASP A 130 -8.11 8.78 -11.86
N ILE A 131 -6.85 8.36 -11.72
CA ILE A 131 -5.93 8.99 -10.78
C ILE A 131 -5.40 10.29 -11.38
N GLU A 132 -5.74 11.42 -10.77
CA GLU A 132 -5.28 12.74 -11.21
C GLU A 132 -4.09 13.19 -10.36
N PHE A 133 -2.97 13.44 -11.04
CA PHE A 133 -1.73 13.98 -10.46
C PHE A 133 -1.56 15.45 -10.84
N SER A 134 -0.75 16.18 -10.06
CA SER A 134 -0.27 17.51 -10.47
C SER A 134 0.67 17.39 -11.67
N GLU A 135 0.64 18.37 -12.57
CA GLU A 135 1.61 18.46 -13.69
C GLU A 135 3.06 18.64 -13.20
N GLU A 136 3.23 19.15 -11.98
CA GLU A 136 4.53 19.33 -11.33
C GLU A 136 5.08 18.03 -10.72
N ASP A 137 4.26 16.97 -10.62
CA ASP A 137 4.63 15.72 -9.98
C ASP A 137 5.55 14.88 -10.88
N LYS A 138 6.77 14.61 -10.41
CA LYS A 138 7.75 13.85 -11.17
C LYS A 138 7.42 12.35 -11.16
N PRO A 139 7.78 11.59 -12.22
CA PRO A 139 7.43 10.18 -12.35
C PRO A 139 7.77 9.29 -11.15
N TRP A 140 8.87 9.56 -10.45
CA TRP A 140 9.27 8.78 -9.27
C TRP A 140 8.29 8.95 -8.09
N SER A 141 7.80 10.17 -7.85
CA SER A 141 6.84 10.46 -6.78
C SER A 141 5.46 9.90 -7.14
N VAL A 142 5.03 10.11 -8.39
CA VAL A 142 3.84 9.48 -8.97
C VAL A 142 3.85 7.95 -8.75
N ASN A 143 4.97 7.28 -9.04
CA ASN A 143 5.09 5.84 -8.90
C ASN A 143 5.04 5.36 -7.45
N ILE A 144 5.62 6.11 -6.51
CA ILE A 144 5.50 5.81 -5.06
C ILE A 144 4.03 5.90 -4.62
N LYS A 145 3.32 6.97 -5.01
CA LYS A 145 1.90 7.14 -4.67
C LYS A 145 1.04 6.03 -5.27
N LYS A 146 1.29 5.64 -6.53
CA LYS A 146 0.63 4.50 -7.18
C LYS A 146 0.89 3.18 -6.46
N ALA A 147 2.12 2.91 -6.03
CA ALA A 147 2.45 1.69 -5.29
C ALA A 147 1.67 1.57 -3.98
N ILE A 148 1.51 2.68 -3.26
CA ILE A 148 0.73 2.72 -2.02
C ILE A 148 -0.77 2.55 -2.33
N LEU A 149 -1.29 3.26 -3.33
CA LEU A 149 -2.69 3.13 -3.76
C LEU A 149 -3.03 1.71 -4.22
N ASN A 150 -2.14 1.02 -4.93
CA ASN A 150 -2.35 -0.35 -5.42
C ASN A 150 -2.68 -1.34 -4.29
N MET A 151 -2.22 -1.09 -3.06
CA MET A 151 -2.55 -1.92 -1.90
C MET A 151 -4.02 -1.83 -1.48
N LEU A 152 -4.71 -0.73 -1.82
CA LEU A 152 -6.14 -0.56 -1.57
C LEU A 152 -6.99 -1.29 -2.64
N GLN A 153 -6.39 -1.74 -3.74
CA GLN A 153 -7.13 -2.33 -4.85
C GLN A 153 -7.45 -3.82 -4.61
N ILE A 154 -8.68 -4.07 -4.18
CA ILE A 154 -9.26 -5.39 -3.93
C ILE A 154 -10.63 -5.46 -4.60
N ASN A 155 -10.85 -6.39 -5.52
CA ASN A 155 -12.12 -6.49 -6.24
C ASN A 155 -13.21 -7.15 -5.39
N ILE A 156 -14.05 -6.34 -4.72
CA ILE A 156 -15.07 -6.84 -3.80
C ILE A 156 -16.32 -7.35 -4.55
N MET A 157 -16.70 -6.73 -5.69
CA MET A 157 -17.94 -7.06 -6.42
C MET A 157 -17.99 -8.49 -6.95
N LYS A 158 -16.85 -9.03 -7.37
CA LYS A 158 -16.78 -10.40 -7.91
C LYS A 158 -17.29 -11.45 -6.92
N ARG A 159 -17.11 -11.25 -5.60
CA ARG A 159 -17.69 -12.12 -4.56
C ARG A 159 -19.22 -12.10 -4.60
N ASP A 160 -19.82 -10.92 -4.76
CA ASP A 160 -21.27 -10.76 -4.75
C ASP A 160 -21.91 -11.35 -6.02
N GLU A 161 -21.23 -11.25 -7.16
CA GLU A 161 -21.68 -11.82 -8.44
C GLU A 161 -21.60 -13.35 -8.45
N THR A 162 -20.49 -13.94 -8.00
CA THR A 162 -20.37 -15.41 -7.86
C THR A 162 -21.42 -15.95 -6.89
N THR A 163 -21.68 -15.23 -5.78
CA THR A 163 -22.70 -15.63 -4.80
C THR A 163 -24.14 -15.60 -5.37
N ARG A 164 -24.43 -14.71 -6.34
CA ARG A 164 -25.80 -14.50 -6.87
C ARG A 164 -26.15 -15.40 -8.06
N ASN A 165 -25.18 -15.80 -8.87
CA ASN A 165 -25.43 -16.52 -10.12
C ASN A 165 -25.65 -18.03 -9.95
N GLU A 166 -25.35 -18.62 -8.80
CA GLU A 166 -25.34 -20.07 -8.60
C GLU A 166 -26.57 -20.60 -7.83
N ARG A 167 -27.77 -20.35 -8.37
CA ARG A 167 -28.84 -21.33 -8.21
C ARG A 167 -28.65 -22.34 -9.35
N GLU A 168 -27.93 -23.44 -9.09
CA GLU A 168 -28.07 -24.77 -9.72
C GLU A 168 -26.79 -25.54 -10.12
N GLU A 169 -25.57 -25.01 -10.07
CA GLU A 169 -24.39 -25.83 -10.45
C GLU A 169 -23.29 -25.90 -9.37
N GLU A 170 -23.08 -27.13 -8.90
CA GLU A 170 -21.88 -27.78 -8.32
C GLU A 170 -20.80 -26.89 -7.67
N PHE A 171 -20.83 -26.80 -6.32
CA PHE A 171 -19.71 -26.63 -5.36
C PHE A 171 -18.36 -26.00 -5.81
N GLU A 172 -18.34 -25.03 -6.72
CA GLU A 172 -17.13 -24.23 -6.93
C GLU A 172 -16.86 -23.40 -5.65
N ASN A 173 -15.60 -23.34 -5.25
CA ASN A 173 -15.18 -22.66 -4.02
C ASN A 173 -15.58 -21.18 -4.09
N LYS A 174 -16.70 -20.81 -3.47
CA LYS A 174 -17.20 -19.41 -3.32
C LYS A 174 -16.17 -18.41 -2.79
N ASN A 175 -15.09 -18.94 -2.21
CA ASN A 175 -14.00 -18.24 -1.59
C ASN A 175 -12.78 -18.06 -2.51
N PHE A 176 -12.87 -18.47 -3.78
CA PHE A 176 -11.79 -18.33 -4.74
C PHE A 176 -12.31 -17.81 -6.07
N PHE A 177 -11.61 -16.84 -6.66
CA PHE A 177 -11.89 -16.42 -8.04
C PHE A 177 -10.66 -15.86 -8.71
N VAL A 178 -10.66 -15.90 -10.05
CA VAL A 178 -9.61 -15.36 -10.90
C VAL A 178 -10.17 -14.23 -11.74
N ASN A 179 -9.37 -13.19 -11.95
CA ASN A 179 -9.71 -12.08 -12.84
C ASN A 179 -8.47 -11.51 -13.51
N VAL A 180 -8.63 -10.82 -14.64
CA VAL A 180 -7.55 -10.01 -15.22
C VAL A 180 -7.72 -8.58 -14.71
N GLU A 181 -6.69 -8.04 -14.07
CA GLU A 181 -6.70 -6.69 -13.51
C GLU A 181 -5.49 -5.89 -13.99
N ARG A 182 -5.70 -4.59 -14.17
CA ARG A 182 -4.62 -3.61 -14.33
C ARG A 182 -4.10 -3.20 -12.95
N THR A 183 -2.84 -3.51 -12.68
CA THR A 183 -2.12 -3.19 -11.44
C THR A 183 -0.84 -2.41 -11.76
N LEU A 184 0.01 -2.15 -10.76
CA LEU A 184 1.32 -1.50 -10.98
C LEU A 184 2.24 -2.35 -11.88
N GLU A 185 2.07 -3.66 -11.85
CA GLU A 185 2.83 -4.67 -12.57
C GLU A 185 2.39 -4.82 -14.04
N GLY A 186 1.29 -4.17 -14.44
CA GLY A 186 0.69 -4.24 -15.77
C GLY A 186 -0.72 -4.82 -15.75
N GLU A 187 -1.14 -5.40 -16.87
CA GLU A 187 -2.44 -6.10 -16.95
C GLU A 187 -2.20 -7.60 -16.80
N CYS A 188 -2.53 -8.16 -15.63
CA CYS A 188 -2.16 -9.51 -15.25
C CYS A 188 -3.35 -10.32 -14.71
N GLU A 189 -3.25 -11.65 -14.81
CA GLU A 189 -4.12 -12.57 -14.09
C GLU A 189 -3.87 -12.46 -12.58
N VAL A 190 -4.95 -12.25 -11.82
CA VAL A 190 -4.97 -12.09 -10.37
C VAL A 190 -5.91 -13.13 -9.79
N GLU A 191 -5.42 -13.83 -8.77
CA GLU A 191 -6.16 -14.83 -8.00
C GLU A 191 -6.51 -14.27 -6.63
N TYR A 192 -7.77 -14.44 -6.23
CA TYR A 192 -8.25 -14.06 -4.91
C TYR A 192 -8.67 -15.28 -4.11
N THR A 193 -8.26 -15.32 -2.84
CA THR A 193 -8.74 -16.27 -1.84
C THR A 193 -9.32 -15.53 -0.65
N ILE A 194 -10.54 -15.88 -0.26
CA ILE A 194 -11.31 -15.25 0.81
C ILE A 194 -11.46 -16.24 1.96
N ASN A 195 -10.98 -15.89 3.14
CA ASN A 195 -11.15 -16.70 4.34
C ASN A 195 -11.95 -15.92 5.38
N ASP A 196 -13.14 -16.41 5.71
CA ASP A 196 -13.92 -15.89 6.83
C ASP A 196 -13.26 -16.35 8.14
N MET A 197 -12.78 -15.40 8.94
CA MET A 197 -12.10 -15.70 10.20
C MET A 197 -13.13 -16.01 11.29
N LYS A 198 -12.71 -16.64 12.40
CA LYS A 198 -13.59 -16.87 13.56
C LYS A 198 -14.05 -15.57 14.25
N THR A 199 -13.39 -14.46 13.95
CA THR A 199 -13.71 -13.10 14.39
C THR A 199 -14.58 -12.38 13.36
N GLU A 200 -15.01 -11.14 13.62
CA GLU A 200 -15.75 -10.28 12.67
C GLU A 200 -14.91 -9.81 11.45
N PHE A 201 -13.79 -10.48 11.14
CA PHE A 201 -12.87 -10.08 10.08
C PHE A 201 -12.89 -11.08 8.93
N VAL A 202 -12.74 -10.58 7.71
CA VAL A 202 -12.58 -11.39 6.50
C VAL A 202 -11.16 -11.16 5.98
N GLN A 203 -10.41 -12.23 5.79
CA GLN A 203 -9.08 -12.16 5.19
C GLN A 203 -9.18 -12.33 3.67
N TRP A 204 -8.77 -11.29 2.95
CA TRP A 204 -8.60 -11.32 1.51
C TRP A 204 -7.13 -11.54 1.17
N THR A 205 -6.85 -12.55 0.35
CA THR A 205 -5.52 -12.80 -0.19
C THR A 205 -5.57 -12.58 -1.69
N LYS A 206 -4.75 -11.65 -2.19
CA LYS A 206 -4.59 -11.35 -3.61
C LYS A 206 -3.21 -11.84 -4.06
N SER A 207 -3.16 -12.65 -5.12
CA SER A 207 -1.93 -13.14 -5.72
C SER A 207 -1.89 -12.74 -7.19
N ILE A 208 -0.78 -12.15 -7.64
CA ILE A 208 -0.59 -11.72 -9.03
C ILE A 208 0.24 -12.76 -9.76
N ASN A 209 -0.29 -13.33 -10.84
CA ASN A 209 0.44 -14.26 -11.67
C ASN A 209 1.27 -13.50 -12.71
N PHE A 210 2.50 -13.16 -12.34
CA PHE A 210 3.41 -12.45 -13.22
C PHE A 210 3.59 -13.15 -14.57
N GLN A 211 3.54 -14.49 -14.65
CA GLN A 211 3.73 -15.22 -15.92
C GLN A 211 2.58 -15.02 -16.91
N LYS A 212 1.42 -14.56 -16.45
CA LYS A 212 0.23 -14.31 -17.26
C LYS A 212 -0.14 -12.82 -17.21
N CYS A 213 0.70 -12.01 -17.84
CA CYS A 213 0.42 -10.59 -18.06
C CYS A 213 0.29 -10.29 -19.54
N ASN A 214 -0.79 -9.64 -19.93
CA ASN A 214 -1.05 -9.17 -21.29
C ASN A 214 -0.13 -8.00 -21.64
N VAL A 215 0.10 -7.12 -20.66
CA VAL A 215 0.98 -5.94 -20.78
C VAL A 215 1.85 -5.88 -19.54
N ARG A 216 3.14 -5.57 -19.72
CA ARG A 216 4.07 -5.30 -18.62
C ARG A 216 4.77 -3.96 -18.84
N PRO A 217 4.83 -3.08 -17.82
CA PRO A 217 5.58 -1.84 -17.90
C PRO A 217 7.06 -2.13 -17.68
N GLU A 218 7.78 -2.40 -18.77
CA GLU A 218 9.23 -2.63 -18.75
C GLU A 218 9.98 -1.67 -19.67
N VAL A 219 11.16 -1.23 -19.23
CA VAL A 219 12.08 -0.44 -20.04
C VAL A 219 13.35 -1.24 -20.24
N GLN A 220 13.63 -1.61 -21.49
CA GLN A 220 14.81 -2.37 -21.86
C GLN A 220 15.76 -1.48 -22.66
N TYR A 221 17.01 -1.38 -22.22
CA TYR A 221 18.06 -0.66 -22.93
C TYR A 221 18.98 -1.65 -23.66
N GLY A 222 19.46 -1.28 -24.85
CA GLY A 222 20.44 -2.08 -25.60
C GLY A 222 19.89 -3.34 -26.27
N ILE A 223 18.59 -3.63 -26.14
CA ILE A 223 17.88 -4.67 -26.88
C ILE A 223 17.22 -4.01 -28.08
N ARG A 224 17.53 -4.48 -29.30
CA ARG A 224 16.78 -4.05 -30.49
C ARG A 224 15.34 -4.55 -30.33
N PRO A 225 14.33 -3.68 -30.26
CA PRO A 225 12.95 -4.14 -30.21
C PRO A 225 12.68 -4.94 -31.48
N ARG A 226 12.32 -6.22 -31.34
CA ARG A 226 11.57 -6.88 -32.41
C ARG A 226 10.28 -6.08 -32.56
N GLU A 227 9.90 -5.73 -33.78
CA GLU A 227 8.75 -4.87 -34.07
C GLU A 227 7.50 -5.29 -33.26
N PHE A 228 7.26 -4.63 -32.14
CA PHE A 228 5.99 -4.72 -31.44
C PHE A 228 5.08 -3.70 -32.11
N LYS A 229 3.96 -4.19 -32.66
CA LYS A 229 2.86 -3.33 -33.12
C LYS A 229 2.52 -2.37 -31.98
N LYS A 230 2.64 -1.07 -32.25
CA LYS A 230 2.20 -0.01 -31.34
C LYS A 230 0.75 -0.26 -30.94
N LEU A 231 0.52 -0.69 -29.71
CA LEU A 231 -0.78 -0.55 -29.06
C LEU A 231 -0.80 0.84 -28.43
N HIS A 232 -1.95 1.51 -28.57
CA HIS A 232 -2.18 2.93 -28.37
C HIS A 232 -1.72 3.50 -27.02
N ASP A 233 -1.46 4.81 -26.99
CA ASP A 233 -1.29 5.62 -25.79
C ASP A 233 -2.43 5.32 -24.79
N GLU A 234 -2.13 4.57 -23.73
CA GLU A 234 -3.10 4.28 -22.68
C GLU A 234 -2.85 5.16 -21.46
N LYS A 235 -3.74 6.15 -21.32
CA LYS A 235 -4.02 6.82 -20.04
C LYS A 235 -4.39 5.77 -18.98
N LEU A 236 -3.87 5.97 -17.77
CA LEU A 236 -4.37 5.33 -16.55
C LEU A 236 -5.71 5.96 -16.13
#